data_AF-A0A3L6FTZ2-F1
#
_entry.id   AF-A0A3L6FTZ2-F1
#
_cell.length_a   1.000
_cell.length_b   1.000
_cell.length_c   1.000
_cell.angle_alpha   90.00
_cell.angle_beta   90.00
_cell.angle_gamma   90.00
#
_symmetry.space_group_name_H-M   'P 1'
#
loop_
_entity.id
_entity.type
_entity.pdbx_description
1 polymer ?
#
loop_
_entity_poly.entity_id
_entity_poly.type
_entity_poly.pdbx_seq_one_letter_code
_entity_poly.pdbx_strand_id
1 'polypeptide(L)'
;MASLTLPPAPPNPRQDAIDLHKAFKGFGCDSTTVINILTHRDSVQRGLIQQEYRAMYHEELSHRISSELSGNHKKAMSLWILDPAGRDATVLREALNGDTMDLRAATEIICSRTPSQLQIMKQTYYARFGTYLEHDIAHHTSGDHQKLLLAYMGIPRYEGPEVDPTIVTHDAKDLYKAGEKRLGTDEKIFIRVFTERSWAHLASVSSAYHHMYDRKLEKVIKSETSGNFEFALLTILRCAENPAKYFAKLLRKAMKGLGTDDMTLIRVVVTRTEIDMQYIKAEYLKKYKKPLAEAINSETSGNYRTFLLSLVGHGH
;
A
#
# COMPACT_ATOMS: atom_id res chain seq x y z
N MET A 1 -7.71 -4.25 11.22
CA MET A 1 -7.14 -5.38 11.96
C MET A 1 -6.28 -6.19 11.01
N ALA A 2 -5.09 -6.54 11.47
CA ALA A 2 -4.15 -7.41 10.77
C ALA A 2 -4.75 -8.80 10.54
N SER A 3 -4.34 -9.46 9.45
CA SER A 3 -4.67 -10.87 9.19
C SER A 3 -3.53 -11.83 9.50
N LEU A 4 -2.37 -11.30 9.85
CA LEU A 4 -1.19 -12.09 10.18
C LEU A 4 -1.49 -13.01 11.37
N THR A 5 -1.35 -14.31 11.18
CA THR A 5 -1.48 -15.29 12.25
C THR A 5 -0.13 -15.48 12.92
N LEU A 6 -0.03 -15.21 14.22
CA LEU A 6 1.18 -15.46 15.00
C LEU A 6 1.03 -16.76 15.81
N PRO A 7 2.10 -17.53 15.99
CA PRO A 7 2.07 -18.68 16.89
C PRO A 7 1.81 -18.21 18.34
N PRO A 8 1.10 -19.00 19.17
CA PRO A 8 0.83 -18.65 20.58
C PRO A 8 2.10 -18.41 21.40
N ALA A 9 3.16 -19.15 21.10
CA ALA A 9 4.50 -18.93 21.62
C ALA A 9 5.47 -18.91 20.42
N PRO A 10 5.93 -17.71 19.97
CA PRO A 10 6.88 -17.63 18.88
C PRO A 10 8.20 -18.29 19.30
N PRO A 11 8.77 -19.18 18.46
CA PRO A 11 10.13 -19.68 18.66
C PRO A 11 11.13 -18.53 18.85
N ASN A 12 12.22 -18.82 19.55
CA ASN A 12 13.33 -17.88 19.69
C ASN A 12 13.83 -17.47 18.29
N PRO A 13 14.07 -16.16 18.01
CA PRO A 13 14.62 -15.69 16.74
C PRO A 13 15.87 -16.44 16.27
N ARG A 14 16.72 -16.89 17.21
CA ARG A 14 17.89 -17.73 16.92
C ARG A 14 17.52 -19.09 16.33
N GLN A 15 16.47 -19.72 16.85
CA GLN A 15 15.99 -21.01 16.34
C GLN A 15 15.42 -20.85 14.92
N ASP A 16 14.64 -19.78 14.70
CA ASP A 16 14.14 -19.46 13.36
C ASP A 16 15.29 -19.21 12.36
N ALA A 17 16.35 -18.50 12.78
CA ALA A 17 17.54 -18.31 11.95
C ALA A 17 18.22 -19.64 11.58
N ILE A 18 18.34 -20.56 12.54
CA ILE A 18 18.88 -21.91 12.30
C ILE A 18 18.04 -22.68 11.29
N ASP A 19 16.72 -22.68 11.45
CA ASP A 19 15.82 -23.47 10.62
C ASP A 19 15.69 -22.86 9.21
N LEU A 20 15.74 -21.53 9.08
CA LEU A 20 15.87 -20.87 7.79
C LEU A 20 17.19 -21.23 7.10
N HIS A 21 18.31 -21.24 7.81
CA HIS A 21 19.60 -21.62 7.22
C HIS A 21 19.59 -23.06 6.70
N LYS A 22 19.00 -23.99 7.46
CA LYS A 22 18.80 -25.38 7.02
C LYS A 22 17.89 -25.45 5.79
N ALA A 23 16.81 -24.68 5.77
CA ALA A 23 15.87 -24.65 4.64
C ALA A 23 16.51 -24.15 3.33
N PHE A 24 17.54 -23.32 3.42
CA PHE A 24 18.33 -22.85 2.28
C PHE A 24 19.53 -23.75 1.94
N LYS A 25 19.78 -24.85 2.65
CA LYS A 25 20.96 -25.69 2.44
C LYS A 25 20.65 -26.87 1.51
N GLY A 26 21.54 -27.11 0.55
CA GLY A 26 21.49 -28.27 -0.34
C GLY A 26 21.09 -27.90 -1.77
N PHE A 27 20.69 -28.89 -2.55
CA PHE A 27 20.18 -28.66 -3.90
C PHE A 27 18.70 -28.26 -3.82
N GLY A 28 18.42 -26.97 -4.03
CA GLY A 28 17.09 -26.38 -3.92
C GLY A 28 16.82 -25.76 -2.54
N CYS A 29 15.57 -25.30 -2.35
CA CYS A 29 15.13 -24.57 -1.16
C CYS A 29 13.85 -25.17 -0.61
N ASP A 30 13.81 -25.47 0.70
CA ASP A 30 12.59 -25.84 1.42
C ASP A 30 11.72 -24.59 1.62
N SER A 31 11.05 -24.21 0.53
CA SER A 31 10.17 -23.04 0.49
C SER A 31 9.01 -23.16 1.48
N THR A 32 8.57 -24.36 1.82
CA THR A 32 7.49 -24.56 2.78
C THR A 32 7.92 -24.11 4.17
N THR A 33 9.11 -24.51 4.63
CA THR A 33 9.67 -24.05 5.90
C THR A 33 9.90 -22.54 5.91
N VAL A 34 10.48 -21.99 4.83
CA VAL A 34 10.72 -20.54 4.69
C VAL A 34 9.41 -19.75 4.80
N ILE A 35 8.37 -20.17 4.07
CA ILE A 35 7.04 -19.54 4.13
C ILE A 35 6.47 -19.66 5.54
N ASN A 36 6.45 -20.85 6.13
CA ASN A 36 5.82 -21.08 7.43
C ASN A 36 6.45 -20.23 8.52
N ILE A 37 7.78 -20.09 8.54
CA ILE A 37 8.46 -19.21 9.50
C ILE A 37 8.11 -17.76 9.20
N LEU A 38 8.43 -17.26 8.01
CA LEU A 38 8.40 -15.82 7.75
C LEU A 38 6.98 -15.23 7.68
N THR A 39 5.98 -16.02 7.29
CA THR A 39 4.57 -15.58 7.23
C THR A 39 3.82 -15.72 8.57
N HIS A 40 4.48 -16.22 9.61
CA HIS A 40 3.93 -16.31 10.98
C HIS A 40 4.81 -15.60 12.01
N ARG A 41 5.52 -14.57 11.56
CA ARG A 41 6.28 -13.64 12.41
C ARG A 41 5.86 -12.25 12.05
N ASP A 42 5.75 -11.33 13.01
CA ASP A 42 5.53 -9.91 12.74
C ASP A 42 6.82 -9.20 12.27
N SER A 43 6.73 -7.91 11.94
CA SER A 43 7.89 -7.14 11.46
C SER A 43 9.02 -7.01 12.48
N VAL A 44 8.70 -6.94 13.77
CA VAL A 44 9.70 -6.87 14.84
C VAL A 44 10.43 -8.20 14.93
N GLN A 45 9.69 -9.31 14.97
CA GLN A 45 10.23 -10.67 15.00
C GLN A 45 11.08 -10.97 13.77
N ARG A 46 10.62 -10.61 12.56
CA ARG A 46 11.43 -10.75 11.33
C ARG A 46 12.71 -9.90 11.38
N GLY A 47 12.67 -8.73 12.00
CA GLY A 47 13.86 -7.91 12.25
C GLY A 47 14.88 -8.63 13.16
N LEU A 48 14.40 -9.23 14.27
CA LEU A 48 15.26 -10.00 15.18
C LEU A 48 15.84 -11.25 14.52
N ILE A 49 15.06 -11.95 13.70
CA ILE A 49 15.53 -13.13 12.94
C ILE A 49 16.66 -12.72 11.99
N GLN A 50 16.53 -11.59 11.29
CA GLN A 50 17.59 -11.08 10.40
C GLN A 50 18.88 -10.78 11.18
N GLN A 51 18.77 -10.19 12.38
CA GLN A 51 19.92 -9.90 13.24
C GLN A 51 20.63 -11.18 13.69
N GLU A 52 19.88 -12.19 14.19
CA GLU A 52 20.46 -13.47 14.59
C GLU A 52 21.07 -14.21 13.39
N TYR A 53 20.40 -14.22 12.24
CA TYR A 53 20.91 -14.85 11.01
C TYR A 53 22.27 -14.25 10.61
N ARG A 54 22.38 -12.91 10.61
CA ARG A 54 23.64 -12.21 10.32
C ARG A 54 24.72 -12.52 11.35
N ALA A 55 24.37 -12.55 12.63
CA ALA A 55 25.33 -12.83 13.71
C ALA A 55 25.89 -14.25 13.64
N MET A 56 25.06 -15.23 13.27
CA MET A 56 25.44 -16.64 13.24
C MET A 56 26.16 -17.06 11.95
N TYR A 57 25.72 -16.53 10.81
CA TYR A 57 26.15 -17.01 9.49
C TYR A 57 26.98 -15.99 8.70
N HIS A 58 27.17 -14.79 9.25
CA HIS A 58 27.90 -13.68 8.59
C HIS A 58 27.37 -13.35 7.19
N GLU A 59 26.07 -13.57 6.98
CA GLU A 59 25.38 -13.34 5.71
C GLU A 59 24.02 -12.70 5.98
N GLU A 60 23.54 -11.86 5.06
CA GLU A 60 22.21 -11.26 5.15
C GLU A 60 21.13 -12.26 4.72
N LEU A 61 20.09 -12.43 5.54
CA LEU A 61 18.95 -13.29 5.19
C LEU A 61 18.26 -12.83 3.89
N SER A 62 18.22 -11.53 3.64
CA SER A 62 17.69 -10.95 2.40
C SER A 62 18.47 -11.40 1.16
N HIS A 63 19.78 -11.62 1.28
CA HIS A 63 20.62 -12.15 0.21
C HIS A 63 20.23 -13.60 -0.12
N ARG A 64 20.08 -14.45 0.91
CA ARG A 64 19.62 -15.84 0.73
C ARG A 64 18.24 -15.95 0.11
N ILE A 65 17.29 -15.14 0.58
CA ILE A 65 15.95 -15.06 -0.02
C ILE A 65 16.06 -14.70 -1.52
N SER A 66 16.95 -13.78 -1.87
CA SER A 66 17.16 -13.36 -3.24
C SER A 66 17.85 -14.44 -4.10
N SER A 67 18.81 -15.19 -3.56
CA SER A 67 19.55 -16.20 -4.33
C SER A 67 18.79 -17.51 -4.49
N GLU A 68 18.03 -17.92 -3.46
CA GLU A 68 17.39 -19.25 -3.40
C GLU A 68 15.96 -19.27 -3.97
N LEU A 69 15.30 -18.11 -4.02
CA LEU A 69 13.93 -18.01 -4.52
C LEU A 69 13.91 -17.41 -5.92
N SER A 70 12.81 -17.63 -6.65
CA SER A 70 12.64 -17.09 -8.00
C SER A 70 11.23 -16.52 -8.25
N GLY A 71 11.09 -15.79 -9.35
CA GLY A 71 9.82 -15.26 -9.83
C GLY A 71 9.07 -14.38 -8.81
N ASN A 72 7.74 -14.47 -8.83
CA ASN A 72 6.86 -13.70 -7.96
C ASN A 72 7.00 -14.08 -6.48
N HIS A 73 7.37 -15.33 -6.19
CA HIS A 73 7.64 -15.77 -4.83
C HIS A 73 8.82 -15.00 -4.21
N LYS A 74 9.93 -14.89 -4.95
CA LYS A 74 11.08 -14.05 -4.55
C LYS A 74 10.66 -12.60 -4.32
N LYS A 75 9.97 -11.99 -5.29
CA LYS A 75 9.54 -10.58 -5.19
C LYS A 75 8.69 -10.34 -3.93
N ALA A 76 7.73 -11.21 -3.66
CA ALA A 76 6.84 -11.09 -2.51
C ALA A 76 7.59 -11.27 -1.18
N MET A 77 8.46 -12.28 -1.09
CA MET A 77 9.25 -12.56 0.12
C MET A 77 10.28 -11.46 0.40
N SER A 78 10.96 -10.96 -0.64
CA SER A 78 11.94 -9.87 -0.52
C SER A 78 11.32 -8.56 -0.03
N LEU A 79 10.06 -8.27 -0.39
CA LEU A 79 9.34 -7.15 0.21
C LEU A 79 8.92 -7.47 1.65
N TRP A 80 8.40 -8.67 1.90
CA TRP A 80 7.85 -9.04 3.20
C TRP A 80 8.87 -9.07 4.33
N ILE A 81 10.13 -9.41 4.06
CA ILE A 81 11.19 -9.43 5.07
C ILE A 81 11.53 -8.03 5.62
N LEU A 82 11.16 -6.98 4.88
CA LEU A 82 11.31 -5.60 5.31
C LEU A 82 10.24 -5.23 6.34
N ASP A 83 10.56 -4.24 7.16
CA ASP A 83 9.61 -3.56 8.01
C ASP A 83 8.58 -2.76 7.17
N PRO A 84 7.46 -2.29 7.75
CA PRO A 84 6.41 -1.60 7.00
C PRO A 84 6.91 -0.39 6.19
N ALA A 85 7.77 0.45 6.78
CA ALA A 85 8.31 1.62 6.09
C ALA A 85 9.33 1.22 5.00
N GLY A 86 10.13 0.18 5.26
CA GLY A 86 11.01 -0.41 4.27
C GLY A 86 10.28 -0.93 3.03
N ARG A 87 9.13 -1.60 3.21
CA ARG A 87 8.28 -2.06 2.08
C ARG A 87 7.85 -0.92 1.19
N ASP A 88 7.24 0.10 1.79
CA ASP A 88 6.73 1.25 1.05
C ASP A 88 7.87 1.99 0.34
N ALA A 89 9.02 2.15 1.01
CA ALA A 89 10.20 2.77 0.42
C ALA A 89 10.75 1.98 -0.77
N THR A 90 10.85 0.64 -0.69
CA THR A 90 11.27 -0.19 -1.84
C THR A 90 10.28 -0.08 -2.98
N VAL A 91 8.98 -0.20 -2.72
CA VAL A 91 7.94 -0.09 -3.75
C VAL A 91 8.01 1.27 -4.44
N LEU A 92 8.21 2.36 -3.70
CA LEU A 92 8.37 3.69 -4.28
C LEU A 92 9.63 3.82 -5.13
N ARG A 93 10.75 3.27 -4.66
CA ARG A 93 12.01 3.31 -5.40
C ARG A 93 11.88 2.58 -6.73
N GLU A 94 11.31 1.38 -6.73
CA GLU A 94 11.04 0.60 -7.93
C GLU A 94 10.03 1.30 -8.85
N ALA A 95 8.97 1.88 -8.30
CA ALA A 95 7.94 2.56 -9.09
C ALA A 95 8.46 3.84 -9.77
N LEU A 96 9.37 4.57 -9.13
CA LEU A 96 9.92 5.83 -9.65
C LEU A 96 11.19 5.63 -10.51
N ASN A 97 12.06 4.68 -10.14
CA ASN A 97 13.39 4.51 -10.72
C ASN A 97 13.62 3.12 -11.34
N GLY A 98 12.62 2.23 -11.34
CA GLY A 98 12.75 0.92 -11.96
C GLY A 98 12.77 0.98 -13.49
N ASP A 99 13.15 -0.13 -14.13
CA ASP A 99 13.25 -0.26 -15.59
C ASP A 99 11.94 0.12 -16.31
N THR A 100 10.80 -0.11 -15.65
CA THR A 100 9.49 0.35 -16.10
C THR A 100 8.86 1.17 -14.97
N MET A 101 8.75 2.47 -15.19
CA MET A 101 8.13 3.37 -14.21
C MET A 101 6.64 3.03 -14.03
N ASP A 102 6.22 2.91 -12.76
CA ASP A 102 4.82 2.73 -12.38
C ASP A 102 4.37 3.87 -11.47
N LEU A 103 4.10 5.02 -12.10
CA LEU A 103 3.64 6.21 -11.38
C LEU A 103 2.30 5.98 -10.64
N ARG A 104 1.51 4.97 -11.04
CA ARG A 104 0.28 4.63 -10.32
C ARG A 104 0.58 3.87 -9.04
N ALA A 105 1.53 2.95 -9.01
CA ALA A 105 2.00 2.33 -7.77
C ALA A 105 2.57 3.38 -6.80
N ALA A 106 3.41 4.30 -7.30
CA ALA A 106 3.95 5.38 -6.47
C ALA A 106 2.83 6.26 -5.89
N THR A 107 1.86 6.64 -6.73
CA THR A 107 0.70 7.43 -6.31
C THR A 107 -0.17 6.70 -5.30
N GLU A 108 -0.42 5.39 -5.50
CA GLU A 108 -1.18 4.56 -4.57
C GLU A 108 -0.53 4.56 -3.19
N ILE A 109 0.78 4.31 -3.10
CA ILE A 109 1.50 4.30 -1.83
C ILE A 109 1.40 5.69 -1.17
N ILE A 110 1.81 6.76 -1.85
CA ILE A 110 1.81 8.11 -1.25
C ILE A 110 0.40 8.52 -0.81
N CYS A 111 -0.60 8.37 -1.67
CA CYS A 111 -1.95 8.88 -1.42
C CYS A 111 -2.80 7.99 -0.49
N SER A 112 -2.33 6.80 -0.11
CA SER A 112 -3.04 5.88 0.80
C SER A 112 -2.38 5.74 2.18
N ARG A 113 -1.28 6.47 2.44
CA ARG A 113 -0.61 6.49 3.74
C ARG A 113 -1.00 7.72 4.55
N THR A 114 -1.03 7.55 5.86
CA THR A 114 -1.29 8.63 6.80
C THR A 114 -0.06 9.54 6.92
N PRO A 115 -0.22 10.82 7.33
CA PRO A 115 0.91 11.70 7.66
C PRO A 115 2.04 11.05 8.47
N SER A 116 1.71 10.33 9.56
CA SER A 116 2.68 9.63 10.41
C SER A 116 3.46 8.56 9.64
N GLN A 117 2.76 7.77 8.81
CA GLN A 117 3.40 6.77 7.95
C GLN A 117 4.31 7.42 6.89
N LEU A 118 3.88 8.52 6.27
CA LEU A 118 4.66 9.25 5.28
C LEU A 118 5.96 9.81 5.88
N GLN A 119 5.92 10.32 7.11
CA GLN A 119 7.11 10.84 7.79
C GLN A 119 8.16 9.75 8.01
N ILE A 120 7.75 8.58 8.54
CA ILE A 120 8.66 7.44 8.78
C ILE A 120 9.18 6.90 7.44
N MET A 121 8.31 6.81 6.44
CA MET A 121 8.66 6.35 5.09
C MET A 121 9.72 7.26 4.44
N LYS A 122 9.60 8.58 4.56
CA LYS A 122 10.61 9.53 4.05
C LYS A 122 11.99 9.32 4.66
N GLN A 123 12.04 9.16 5.99
CA GLN A 123 13.29 8.89 6.69
C GLN A 123 13.90 7.56 6.25
N THR A 124 13.06 6.53 6.14
CA THR A 124 13.48 5.19 5.70
C THR A 124 13.96 5.19 4.26
N TYR A 125 13.31 5.95 3.37
CA TYR A 125 13.69 6.09 1.97
C TYR A 125 15.09 6.70 1.84
N TYR A 126 15.35 7.79 2.56
CA TYR A 126 16.67 8.43 2.58
C TYR A 126 17.75 7.50 3.15
N ALA A 127 17.47 6.86 4.30
CA ALA A 127 18.40 5.95 4.93
C ALA A 127 18.79 4.76 4.04
N ARG A 128 17.89 4.31 3.16
CA ARG A 128 18.12 3.15 2.29
C ARG A 128 18.71 3.49 0.93
N PHE A 129 18.35 4.63 0.35
CA PHE A 129 18.69 4.96 -1.04
C PHE A 129 19.59 6.19 -1.19
N GLY A 130 19.87 6.91 -0.10
CA GLY A 130 20.74 8.09 -0.11
C GLY A 130 20.16 9.29 -0.86
N THR A 131 18.89 9.25 -1.26
CA THR A 131 18.17 10.34 -1.93
C THR A 131 16.87 10.64 -1.20
N TYR A 132 16.43 11.89 -1.24
CA TYR A 132 15.14 12.29 -0.69
C TYR A 132 14.02 11.84 -1.63
N LEU A 133 12.96 11.27 -1.07
CA LEU A 133 11.81 10.81 -1.85
C LEU A 133 11.19 11.96 -2.67
N GLU A 134 11.19 13.17 -2.12
CA GLU A 134 10.76 14.39 -2.79
C GLU A 134 11.54 14.67 -4.07
N HIS A 135 12.85 14.44 -4.07
CA HIS A 135 13.70 14.65 -5.25
C HIS A 135 13.34 13.66 -6.35
N ASP A 136 13.20 12.39 -6.02
CA ASP A 136 12.80 11.37 -6.98
C ASP A 136 11.40 11.68 -7.55
N ILE A 137 10.44 12.09 -6.72
CA ILE A 137 9.12 12.52 -7.20
C ILE A 137 9.24 13.73 -8.14
N ALA A 138 10.02 14.74 -7.76
CA ALA A 138 10.17 15.95 -8.56
C ALA A 138 10.88 15.68 -9.91
N HIS A 139 11.75 14.67 -9.96
CA HIS A 139 12.45 14.26 -11.17
C HIS A 139 11.57 13.42 -12.11
N HIS A 140 10.72 12.55 -11.55
CA HIS A 140 10.00 11.51 -12.29
C HIS A 140 8.51 11.81 -12.52
N THR A 141 7.98 12.89 -11.95
CA THR A 141 6.58 13.32 -12.16
C THR A 141 6.54 14.75 -12.68
N SER A 142 5.38 15.19 -13.18
CA SER A 142 5.21 16.54 -13.71
C SER A 142 3.80 17.09 -13.48
N GLY A 143 3.61 18.37 -13.76
CA GLY A 143 2.30 19.03 -13.74
C GLY A 143 1.62 18.99 -12.36
N ASP A 144 0.29 18.92 -12.37
CA ASP A 144 -0.50 18.95 -11.13
C ASP A 144 -0.42 17.64 -10.33
N HIS A 145 -0.03 16.55 -10.99
CA HIS A 145 0.29 15.29 -10.30
C HIS A 145 1.51 15.46 -9.39
N GLN A 146 2.62 16.02 -9.90
CA GLN A 146 3.80 16.32 -9.09
C GLN A 146 3.47 17.28 -7.94
N LYS A 147 2.76 18.38 -8.22
CA LYS A 147 2.39 19.37 -7.20
C LYS A 147 1.56 18.73 -6.09
N LEU A 148 0.60 17.88 -6.44
CA LEU A 148 -0.23 17.16 -5.48
C LEU A 148 0.60 16.23 -4.61
N LEU A 149 1.46 15.39 -5.20
CA LEU A 149 2.26 14.43 -4.43
C LEU A 149 3.21 15.14 -3.45
N LEU A 150 3.92 16.16 -3.92
CA LEU A 150 4.84 16.93 -3.07
C LEU A 150 4.11 17.63 -1.92
N ALA A 151 2.96 18.25 -2.20
CA ALA A 151 2.13 18.86 -1.15
C ALA A 151 1.59 17.81 -0.16
N TYR A 152 1.08 16.67 -0.66
CA TYR A 152 0.53 15.60 0.19
C TYR A 152 1.58 15.00 1.14
N MET A 153 2.85 14.96 0.74
CA MET A 153 3.92 14.49 1.64
C MET A 153 4.47 15.55 2.58
N GLY A 154 4.33 16.83 2.24
CA GLY A 154 4.89 17.94 3.02
C GLY A 154 4.01 18.39 4.17
N ILE A 155 2.70 18.16 4.10
CA ILE A 155 1.73 18.71 5.06
C ILE A 155 1.40 17.69 6.16
N PRO A 156 1.64 18.02 7.46
CA PRO A 156 1.26 17.17 8.58
C PRO A 156 -0.25 17.31 8.85
N ARG A 157 -1.07 16.63 8.05
CA ARG A 157 -2.53 16.65 8.22
C ARG A 157 -2.94 16.06 9.58
N TYR A 158 -4.06 16.54 10.10
CA TYR A 158 -4.69 15.92 11.26
C TYR A 158 -5.17 14.49 10.95
N GLU A 159 -4.94 13.55 11.87
CA GLU A 159 -5.32 12.13 11.71
C GLU A 159 -6.54 11.72 12.55
N GLY A 160 -7.09 12.63 13.36
CA GLY A 160 -8.26 12.36 14.21
C GLY A 160 -9.61 12.50 13.50
N PRO A 161 -10.70 12.05 14.15
CA PRO A 161 -12.06 12.05 13.59
C PRO A 161 -12.77 13.41 13.61
N GLU A 162 -12.25 14.41 14.29
CA GLU A 162 -12.87 15.71 14.52
C GLU A 162 -12.94 16.52 13.23
N VAL A 163 -14.10 17.12 12.97
CA VAL A 163 -14.40 17.85 11.73
C VAL A 163 -15.20 19.10 12.07
N ASP A 164 -14.83 20.23 11.46
CA ASP A 164 -15.60 21.47 11.51
C ASP A 164 -16.61 21.53 10.36
N PRO A 165 -17.93 21.48 10.63
CA PRO A 165 -18.96 21.50 9.59
C PRO A 165 -18.97 22.77 8.72
N THR A 166 -18.50 23.90 9.28
CA THR A 166 -18.45 25.17 8.56
C THR A 166 -17.36 25.14 7.49
N ILE A 167 -16.18 24.61 7.82
CA ILE A 167 -15.07 24.43 6.90
C ILE A 167 -15.41 23.36 5.86
N VAL A 168 -16.09 22.27 6.25
CA VAL A 168 -16.59 21.24 5.31
C VAL A 168 -17.48 21.87 4.24
N THR A 169 -18.46 22.68 4.67
CA THR A 169 -19.38 23.36 3.76
C THR A 169 -18.65 24.33 2.85
N HIS A 170 -17.65 25.04 3.37
CA HIS A 170 -16.82 25.94 2.60
C HIS A 170 -16.01 25.20 1.53
N ASP A 171 -15.27 24.15 1.90
CA ASP A 171 -14.45 23.38 0.95
C ASP A 171 -15.33 22.69 -0.11
N ALA A 172 -16.53 22.22 0.23
CA ALA A 172 -17.47 21.68 -0.76
C ALA A 172 -17.89 22.74 -1.79
N LYS A 173 -18.19 23.97 -1.35
CA LYS A 173 -18.49 25.10 -2.23
C LYS A 173 -17.29 25.50 -3.10
N ASP A 174 -16.09 25.47 -2.54
CA ASP A 174 -14.85 25.78 -3.26
C ASP A 174 -14.60 24.76 -4.38
N LEU A 175 -14.74 23.46 -4.08
CA LEU A 175 -14.60 22.41 -5.09
C LEU A 175 -15.62 22.55 -6.22
N TYR A 176 -16.87 22.91 -5.90
CA TYR A 176 -17.90 23.14 -6.92
C TYR A 176 -17.55 24.34 -7.82
N LYS A 177 -17.10 25.44 -7.21
CA LYS A 177 -16.63 26.64 -7.96
C LYS A 177 -15.39 26.35 -8.81
N ALA A 178 -14.52 25.48 -8.32
CA ALA A 178 -13.26 25.10 -8.96
C ALA A 178 -13.44 24.09 -10.11
N GLY A 179 -14.53 23.33 -10.15
CA GLY A 179 -14.84 22.41 -11.23
C GLY A 179 -16.12 22.83 -11.96
N GLU A 180 -17.24 22.20 -11.59
CA GLU A 180 -18.48 22.25 -12.38
C GLU A 180 -19.09 23.64 -12.61
N LYS A 181 -18.76 24.64 -11.78
CA LYS A 181 -19.29 26.00 -11.95
C LYS A 181 -18.49 26.86 -12.94
N ARG A 182 -17.42 26.33 -13.54
CA ARG A 182 -16.56 27.09 -14.47
C ARG A 182 -16.24 26.25 -15.71
N LEU A 183 -15.70 26.93 -16.73
CA LEU A 183 -15.06 26.24 -17.85
C LEU A 183 -13.62 25.88 -17.45
N GLY A 184 -13.26 24.62 -17.63
CA GLY A 184 -12.01 24.04 -17.15
C GLY A 184 -12.01 23.81 -15.64
N THR A 185 -10.84 23.48 -15.08
CA THR A 185 -10.69 23.12 -13.68
C THR A 185 -9.70 24.07 -13.01
N ASP A 186 -9.91 24.37 -11.73
CA ASP A 186 -8.93 25.04 -10.87
C ASP A 186 -8.18 23.98 -10.06
N GLU A 187 -7.12 23.42 -10.62
CA GLU A 187 -6.37 22.33 -10.00
C GLU A 187 -5.76 22.76 -8.67
N LYS A 188 -5.45 24.04 -8.47
CA LYS A 188 -4.89 24.56 -7.21
C LYS A 188 -5.86 24.38 -6.05
N ILE A 189 -7.16 24.59 -6.26
CA ILE A 189 -8.19 24.39 -5.22
C ILE A 189 -8.33 22.91 -4.89
N PHE A 190 -8.34 22.03 -5.91
CA PHE A 190 -8.35 20.58 -5.68
C PHE A 190 -7.10 20.15 -4.90
N ILE A 191 -5.90 20.59 -5.29
CA ILE A 191 -4.66 20.28 -4.57
C ILE A 191 -4.74 20.75 -3.12
N ARG A 192 -5.13 22.01 -2.87
CA ARG A 192 -5.24 22.57 -1.51
C ARG A 192 -6.15 21.70 -0.63
N VAL A 193 -7.39 21.48 -1.06
CA VAL A 193 -8.38 20.73 -0.27
C VAL A 193 -7.92 19.29 -0.02
N PHE A 194 -7.36 18.62 -1.04
CA PHE A 194 -6.98 17.21 -0.93
C PHE A 194 -5.66 16.97 -0.19
N THR A 195 -4.81 17.99 -0.03
CA THR A 195 -3.49 17.83 0.61
C THR A 195 -3.41 18.42 2.02
N GLU A 196 -4.30 19.37 2.36
CA GLU A 196 -4.32 20.03 3.67
C GLU A 196 -5.35 19.46 4.65
N ARG A 197 -6.37 18.73 4.18
CA ARG A 197 -7.48 18.26 5.02
C ARG A 197 -7.29 16.82 5.50
N SER A 198 -7.78 16.53 6.70
CA SER A 198 -7.82 15.17 7.25
C SER A 198 -8.71 14.27 6.41
N TRP A 199 -8.53 12.95 6.53
CA TRP A 199 -9.40 11.98 5.88
C TRP A 199 -10.85 12.08 6.38
N ALA A 200 -11.07 12.27 7.68
CA ALA A 200 -12.41 12.47 8.24
C ALA A 200 -13.10 13.71 7.65
N HIS A 201 -12.33 14.81 7.47
CA HIS A 201 -12.82 16.02 6.83
C HIS A 201 -13.16 15.79 5.35
N LEU A 202 -12.28 15.15 4.58
CA LEU A 202 -12.52 14.87 3.17
C LEU A 202 -13.72 13.94 2.93
N ALA A 203 -13.93 12.93 3.78
CA ALA A 203 -15.13 12.11 3.73
C ALA A 203 -16.40 12.95 3.99
N SER A 204 -16.34 13.87 4.95
CA SER A 204 -17.43 14.80 5.25
C SER A 204 -17.70 15.78 4.10
N VAL A 205 -16.65 16.28 3.44
CA VAL A 205 -16.75 17.11 2.23
C VAL A 205 -17.40 16.35 1.09
N SER A 206 -17.06 15.07 0.88
CA SER A 206 -17.71 14.22 -0.13
C SER A 206 -19.22 14.12 0.10
N SER A 207 -19.62 13.90 1.36
CA SER A 207 -21.03 13.82 1.75
C SER A 207 -21.76 15.16 1.60
N ALA A 208 -21.15 16.25 2.05
CA ALA A 208 -21.72 17.59 1.93
C ALA A 208 -21.87 18.01 0.46
N TYR A 209 -20.87 17.73 -0.38
CA TYR A 209 -20.92 17.99 -1.81
C TYR A 209 -22.12 17.27 -2.47
N HIS A 210 -22.32 15.99 -2.14
CA HIS A 210 -23.46 15.24 -2.67
C HIS A 210 -24.79 15.82 -2.21
N HIS A 211 -24.92 16.21 -0.94
CA HIS A 211 -26.14 16.82 -0.43
C HIS A 211 -26.46 18.16 -1.09
N MET A 212 -25.43 18.97 -1.36
CA MET A 212 -25.59 20.33 -1.89
C MET A 212 -25.86 20.36 -3.41
N TYR A 213 -25.28 19.43 -4.16
CA TYR A 213 -25.24 19.49 -5.63
C TYR A 213 -25.81 18.25 -6.32
N ASP A 214 -26.35 17.29 -5.56
CA ASP A 214 -26.88 16.01 -6.04
C ASP A 214 -25.91 15.23 -6.95
N ARG A 215 -24.60 15.40 -6.72
CA ARG A 215 -23.55 14.74 -7.50
C ARG A 215 -22.47 14.19 -6.59
N LYS A 216 -21.97 13.00 -6.91
CA LYS A 216 -20.87 12.38 -6.14
C LYS A 216 -19.56 13.07 -6.50
N LEU A 217 -18.78 13.49 -5.50
CA LEU A 217 -17.47 14.11 -5.73
C LEU A 217 -16.53 13.20 -6.55
N GLU A 218 -16.58 11.88 -6.37
CA GLU A 218 -15.86 10.92 -7.22
C GLU A 218 -16.20 11.06 -8.72
N LYS A 219 -17.45 11.40 -9.07
CA LYS A 219 -17.88 11.60 -10.46
C LYS A 219 -17.39 12.92 -11.03
N VAL A 220 -17.36 13.96 -10.19
CA VAL A 220 -16.81 15.27 -10.56
C VAL A 220 -15.32 15.18 -10.85
N ILE A 221 -14.54 14.55 -9.97
CA ILE A 221 -13.09 14.37 -10.21
C ILE A 221 -12.83 13.69 -11.56
N LYS A 222 -13.62 12.68 -11.93
CA LYS A 222 -13.50 11.98 -13.21
C LYS A 222 -13.94 12.79 -14.43
N SER A 223 -14.79 13.79 -14.28
CA SER A 223 -15.18 14.67 -15.39
C SER A 223 -14.23 15.84 -15.56
N GLU A 224 -13.69 16.35 -14.45
CA GLU A 224 -12.89 17.58 -14.41
C GLU A 224 -11.38 17.36 -14.51
N THR A 225 -10.91 16.14 -14.24
CA THR A 225 -9.47 15.83 -14.21
C THR A 225 -9.16 14.58 -15.02
N SER A 226 -7.87 14.33 -15.31
CA SER A 226 -7.44 13.14 -16.04
C SER A 226 -6.07 12.62 -15.58
N GLY A 227 -5.66 11.49 -16.13
CA GLY A 227 -4.30 10.95 -15.97
C GLY A 227 -3.96 10.59 -14.52
N ASN A 228 -2.70 10.84 -14.13
CA ASN A 228 -2.22 10.53 -12.78
C ASN A 228 -2.73 11.53 -11.72
N PHE A 229 -3.08 12.75 -12.12
CA PHE A 229 -3.69 13.73 -11.22
C PHE A 229 -5.09 13.26 -10.77
N GLU A 230 -5.94 12.84 -11.71
CA GLU A 230 -7.23 12.21 -11.40
C GLU A 230 -7.03 10.98 -10.49
N PHE A 231 -6.08 10.12 -10.84
CA PHE A 231 -5.81 8.90 -10.08
C PHE A 231 -5.40 9.20 -8.63
N ALA A 232 -4.59 10.25 -8.41
CA ALA A 232 -4.19 10.68 -7.08
C ALA A 232 -5.38 11.19 -6.26
N LEU A 233 -6.17 12.13 -6.80
CA LEU A 233 -7.36 12.67 -6.14
C LEU A 233 -8.36 11.56 -5.77
N LEU A 234 -8.63 10.64 -6.72
CA LEU A 234 -9.51 9.50 -6.48
C LEU A 234 -8.96 8.54 -5.43
N THR A 235 -7.64 8.34 -5.36
CA THR A 235 -7.03 7.49 -4.34
C THR A 235 -7.19 8.09 -2.96
N ILE A 236 -6.90 9.40 -2.80
CA ILE A 236 -7.08 10.12 -1.54
C ILE A 236 -8.55 10.05 -1.11
N LEU A 237 -9.50 10.43 -1.98
CA LEU A 237 -10.93 10.43 -1.65
C LEU A 237 -11.42 9.05 -1.22
N ARG A 238 -11.06 8.01 -1.97
CA ARG A 238 -11.51 6.65 -1.66
C ARG A 238 -10.90 6.11 -0.37
N CYS A 239 -9.65 6.45 -0.08
CA CYS A 239 -9.01 6.09 1.20
C CYS A 239 -9.63 6.86 2.36
N ALA A 240 -9.98 8.13 2.16
CA ALA A 240 -10.70 8.93 3.15
C ALA A 240 -12.10 8.36 3.46
N GLU A 241 -12.84 7.91 2.44
CA GLU A 241 -14.18 7.33 2.62
C GLU A 241 -14.14 5.92 3.22
N ASN A 242 -13.33 5.02 2.65
CA ASN A 242 -13.19 3.64 3.11
C ASN A 242 -11.93 2.99 2.49
N PRO A 243 -10.81 2.94 3.23
CA PRO A 243 -9.55 2.41 2.70
C PRO A 243 -9.63 0.91 2.40
N ALA A 244 -10.35 0.13 3.22
CA ALA A 244 -10.54 -1.29 2.99
C ALA A 244 -11.25 -1.58 1.66
N LYS A 245 -12.29 -0.79 1.34
CA LYS A 245 -13.03 -0.87 0.07
C LYS A 245 -12.17 -0.44 -1.12
N TYR A 246 -11.26 0.53 -0.94
CA TYR A 246 -10.29 0.91 -1.97
C TYR A 246 -9.39 -0.27 -2.32
N PHE A 247 -8.71 -0.86 -1.34
CA PHE A 247 -7.80 -1.99 -1.55
C PHE A 247 -8.53 -3.25 -2.05
N ALA A 248 -9.76 -3.51 -1.58
CA ALA A 248 -10.57 -4.60 -2.11
C ALA A 248 -10.86 -4.45 -3.62
N LYS A 249 -11.18 -3.23 -4.07
CA LYS A 249 -11.38 -2.94 -5.51
C LYS A 249 -10.08 -3.11 -6.30
N LEU A 250 -8.96 -2.67 -5.72
CA LEU A 250 -7.65 -2.75 -6.35
C LEU A 250 -7.21 -4.20 -6.53
N LEU A 251 -7.33 -5.03 -5.49
CA LEU A 251 -7.10 -6.47 -5.55
C LEU A 251 -7.99 -7.15 -6.59
N ARG A 252 -9.28 -6.78 -6.67
CA ARG A 252 -10.17 -7.34 -7.71
C ARG A 252 -9.69 -6.97 -9.10
N LYS A 253 -9.23 -5.73 -9.30
CA LYS A 253 -8.72 -5.27 -10.59
C LYS A 253 -7.45 -6.04 -10.98
N ALA A 254 -6.55 -6.28 -10.03
CA ALA A 254 -5.33 -7.03 -10.25
C ALA A 254 -5.57 -8.50 -10.64
N MET A 255 -6.65 -9.08 -10.12
CA MET A 255 -7.04 -10.49 -10.30
C MET A 255 -8.18 -10.71 -11.32
N LYS A 256 -8.55 -9.70 -12.11
CA LYS A 256 -9.65 -9.83 -13.08
C LYS A 256 -9.11 -9.75 -14.50
N GLY A 257 -9.34 -10.79 -15.28
CA GLY A 257 -9.07 -10.80 -16.72
C GLY A 257 -8.27 -12.04 -17.11
N LEU A 258 -7.63 -11.97 -18.27
CA LEU A 258 -6.62 -12.96 -18.66
C LEU A 258 -5.29 -12.55 -18.04
N GLY A 259 -4.82 -13.32 -17.06
CA GLY A 259 -3.61 -13.04 -16.31
C GLY A 259 -3.84 -12.19 -15.06
N THR A 260 -2.78 -12.09 -14.24
CA THR A 260 -2.78 -11.42 -12.93
C THR A 260 -1.76 -10.29 -12.95
N ASP A 261 -2.15 -9.11 -12.47
CA ASP A 261 -1.19 -8.05 -12.12
C ASP A 261 -0.55 -8.41 -10.77
N ASP A 262 0.47 -9.26 -10.84
CA ASP A 262 1.18 -9.78 -9.67
C ASP A 262 1.87 -8.68 -8.87
N MET A 263 2.34 -7.61 -9.51
CA MET A 263 3.01 -6.51 -8.81
C MET A 263 2.02 -5.78 -7.89
N THR A 264 0.81 -5.49 -8.37
CA THR A 264 -0.25 -4.91 -7.54
C THR A 264 -0.74 -5.90 -6.48
N LEU A 265 -0.94 -7.18 -6.83
CA LEU A 265 -1.38 -8.20 -5.87
C LEU A 265 -0.38 -8.35 -4.72
N ILE A 266 0.91 -8.51 -5.02
CA ILE A 266 1.99 -8.59 -4.03
C ILE A 266 2.02 -7.33 -3.17
N ARG A 267 2.08 -6.15 -3.79
CA ARG A 267 2.17 -4.86 -3.08
C ARG A 267 1.04 -4.70 -2.07
N VAL A 268 -0.20 -4.93 -2.49
CA VAL A 268 -1.36 -4.75 -1.60
C VAL A 268 -1.39 -5.81 -0.50
N VAL A 269 -1.12 -7.08 -0.81
CA VAL A 269 -1.11 -8.11 0.24
C VAL A 269 -0.01 -7.80 1.27
N VAL A 270 1.23 -7.67 0.83
CA VAL A 270 2.40 -7.47 1.70
C VAL A 270 2.32 -6.20 2.53
N THR A 271 1.81 -5.09 1.98
CA THR A 271 1.74 -3.82 2.73
C THR A 271 0.52 -3.72 3.65
N ARG A 272 -0.55 -4.50 3.43
CA ARG A 272 -1.80 -4.38 4.20
C ARG A 272 -2.04 -5.50 5.23
N THR A 273 -1.30 -6.61 5.14
CA THR A 273 -1.45 -7.77 6.05
C THR A 273 -1.37 -7.41 7.53
N GLU A 274 -0.46 -6.52 7.93
CA GLU A 274 -0.27 -6.12 9.34
C GLU A 274 -1.13 -4.90 9.75
N ILE A 275 -2.03 -4.42 8.88
CA ILE A 275 -2.78 -3.17 9.10
C ILE A 275 -4.30 -3.44 9.13
N ASP A 276 -4.87 -3.73 7.97
CA ASP A 276 -6.33 -3.73 7.76
C ASP A 276 -6.83 -4.84 6.84
N MET A 277 -6.02 -5.86 6.58
CA MET A 277 -6.38 -6.97 5.68
C MET A 277 -7.71 -7.65 6.05
N GLN A 278 -8.07 -7.78 7.33
CA GLN A 278 -9.37 -8.35 7.70
C GLN A 278 -10.55 -7.47 7.23
N TYR A 279 -10.42 -6.15 7.28
CA TYR A 279 -11.43 -5.24 6.75
C TYR A 279 -11.47 -5.29 5.22
N ILE A 280 -10.30 -5.42 4.57
CA ILE A 280 -10.20 -5.58 3.11
C ILE A 280 -10.93 -6.86 2.68
N LYS A 281 -10.72 -7.98 3.38
CA LYS A 281 -11.41 -9.25 3.12
C LYS A 281 -12.93 -9.12 3.25
N ALA A 282 -13.40 -8.47 4.32
CA ALA A 282 -14.82 -8.23 4.52
C ALA A 282 -15.44 -7.37 3.41
N GLU A 283 -14.80 -6.26 3.01
CA GLU A 283 -15.27 -5.41 1.91
C GLU A 283 -15.20 -6.13 0.55
N TYR A 284 -14.19 -6.97 0.34
CA TYR A 284 -14.06 -7.80 -0.86
C TYR A 284 -15.22 -8.81 -0.95
N LEU A 285 -15.48 -9.57 0.12
CA LEU A 285 -16.57 -10.54 0.18
C LEU A 285 -17.93 -9.85 0.02
N LYS A 286 -18.16 -8.75 0.74
CA LYS A 286 -19.40 -7.96 0.66
C LYS A 286 -19.71 -7.54 -0.78
N LYS A 287 -18.69 -7.08 -1.51
CA LYS A 287 -18.82 -6.51 -2.85
C LYS A 287 -18.85 -7.54 -3.97
N TYR A 288 -18.04 -8.59 -3.87
CA TYR A 288 -17.82 -9.54 -4.98
C TYR A 288 -18.41 -10.93 -4.73
N LYS A 289 -18.94 -11.19 -3.54
CA LYS A 289 -19.58 -12.46 -3.16
C LYS A 289 -18.65 -13.68 -3.31
N LYS A 290 -17.34 -13.43 -3.33
CA LYS A 290 -16.26 -14.43 -3.34
C LYS A 290 -15.25 -14.04 -2.26
N PRO A 291 -14.83 -14.95 -1.37
CA PRO A 291 -13.76 -14.69 -0.40
C PRO A 291 -12.46 -14.28 -1.10
N LEU A 292 -11.70 -13.36 -0.49
CA LEU A 292 -10.43 -12.90 -1.06
C LEU A 292 -9.41 -14.03 -1.20
N ALA A 293 -9.30 -14.90 -0.20
CA ALA A 293 -8.41 -16.06 -0.24
C ALA A 293 -8.74 -17.01 -1.40
N GLU A 294 -10.02 -17.25 -1.67
CA GLU A 294 -10.46 -18.07 -2.81
C GLU A 294 -10.15 -17.41 -4.16
N ALA A 295 -10.27 -16.08 -4.24
CA ALA A 295 -9.84 -15.34 -5.43
C ALA A 295 -8.33 -15.46 -5.67
N ILE A 296 -7.50 -15.28 -4.64
CA ILE A 296 -6.05 -15.45 -4.75
C ILE A 296 -5.70 -16.89 -5.14
N ASN A 297 -6.37 -17.88 -4.57
CA ASN A 297 -6.17 -19.29 -4.90
C ASN A 297 -6.49 -19.60 -6.36
N SER A 298 -7.48 -18.93 -6.99
CA SER A 298 -7.78 -19.14 -8.41
C SER A 298 -6.79 -18.48 -9.36
N GLU A 299 -6.17 -17.36 -8.95
CA GLU A 299 -5.34 -16.52 -9.84
C GLU A 299 -3.82 -16.74 -9.72
N THR A 300 -3.37 -17.48 -8.72
CA THR A 300 -1.93 -17.69 -8.44
C THR A 300 -1.62 -19.18 -8.33
N SER A 301 -0.35 -19.62 -8.26
CA SER A 301 -0.01 -21.05 -8.07
C SER A 301 1.31 -21.24 -7.30
N GLY A 302 1.59 -22.50 -6.90
CA GLY A 302 2.84 -22.90 -6.25
C GLY A 302 3.16 -22.15 -4.95
N ASN A 303 4.45 -22.00 -4.65
CA ASN A 303 4.94 -21.34 -3.43
C ASN A 303 4.50 -19.87 -3.33
N TYR A 304 4.29 -19.21 -4.46
CA TYR A 304 3.77 -17.84 -4.50
C TYR A 304 2.33 -17.78 -3.97
N ARG A 305 1.45 -18.68 -4.42
CA ARG A 305 0.09 -18.81 -3.87
C ARG A 305 0.13 -19.11 -2.37
N THR A 306 0.90 -20.12 -1.97
CA THR A 306 1.01 -20.53 -0.55
C THR A 306 1.43 -19.35 0.32
N PHE A 307 2.43 -18.60 -0.11
CA PHE A 307 2.88 -17.39 0.58
C PHE A 307 1.76 -16.34 0.76
N LEU A 308 1.07 -15.97 -0.33
CA LEU A 308 0.00 -14.98 -0.26
C LEU A 308 -1.16 -15.44 0.63
N LEU A 309 -1.54 -16.71 0.55
CA LEU A 309 -2.61 -17.28 1.36
C LEU A 309 -2.25 -17.33 2.84
N SER A 310 -0.99 -17.60 3.19
CA SER A 310 -0.52 -17.52 4.57
C SER A 310 -0.65 -16.10 5.15
N LEU A 311 -0.37 -15.07 4.34
CA LEU A 311 -0.51 -13.68 4.78
C LEU A 311 -1.97 -13.22 4.89
N VAL A 312 -2.84 -13.63 3.97
CA VAL A 312 -4.26 -13.25 3.95
C VAL A 312 -5.10 -14.05 4.97
N GLY A 313 -4.65 -15.27 5.29
CA GLY A 313 -5.35 -16.20 6.16
C GLY A 313 -6.58 -16.84 5.50
N HIS A 314 -6.96 -18.02 6.00
CA HIS A 314 -8.01 -18.86 5.39
C HIS A 314 -9.44 -18.54 5.88
N GLY A 315 -9.61 -17.73 6.94
CA GLY A 315 -10.91 -17.33 7.49
C GLY A 315 -11.59 -16.19 6.72
N HIS A 316 -12.92 -16.08 6.83
CA HIS A 316 -13.71 -14.97 6.27
C HIS A 316 -13.53 -13.67 7.04
#